data_AF-A0A961U073-F1
#
_entry.id   AF-A0A961U073-F1
#
_cell.length_a   1.000
_cell.length_b   1.000
_cell.length_c   1.000
_cell.angle_alpha   90.00
_cell.angle_beta   90.00
_cell.angle_gamma   90.00
#
_symmetry.space_group_name_H-M   'P 1'
#
loop_
_entity.id
_entity.type
_entity.pdbx_description
1 polymer ?
#
loop_
_entity_poly.entity_id
_entity_poly.type
_entity_poly.pdbx_seq_one_letter_code
_entity_poly.pdbx_strand_id
1 'polypeptide(L)' 'LLRSLGVDIVLSKNSGGSAAYAKIAAARALSIPVVMVRRPPGSEDSATTVDAALAALDHLLRPAD' A
#
# COMPACT_ATOMS: atom_id res chain seq x y z
N LEU A 1 -20.11 -8.79 -3.03
CA LEU A 1 -19.24 -9.37 -1.98
C LEU A 1 -19.50 -8.76 -0.61
N LEU A 2 -19.12 -7.50 -0.32
CA LEU A 2 -19.30 -6.94 1.03
C LEU A 2 -20.76 -6.97 1.52
N ARG A 3 -21.71 -6.52 0.69
CA ARG A 3 -23.15 -6.63 1.00
C ARG A 3 -23.63 -8.08 1.12
N SER A 4 -23.24 -8.94 0.19
CA SER A 4 -23.73 -10.33 0.13
C SER A 4 -23.25 -11.18 1.30
N LEU A 5 -22.11 -10.83 1.89
CA LEU A 5 -21.56 -11.49 3.07
C LEU A 5 -21.96 -10.79 4.39
N GLY A 6 -22.74 -9.71 4.34
CA GLY A 6 -23.12 -8.95 5.54
C GLY A 6 -21.90 -8.40 6.30
N VAL A 7 -20.91 -7.86 5.59
CA VAL A 7 -19.70 -7.33 6.24
C VAL A 7 -20.00 -6.05 7.00
N ASP A 8 -19.78 -6.06 8.31
CA ASP A 8 -19.99 -4.89 9.18
C ASP A 8 -18.78 -3.96 9.27
N ILE A 9 -17.56 -4.48 9.13
CA ILE A 9 -16.30 -3.71 9.25
C ILE A 9 -15.26 -4.27 8.28
N VAL A 10 -14.44 -3.39 7.67
CA VAL A 10 -13.26 -3.78 6.89
C VAL A 10 -11.98 -3.43 7.63
N LEU A 11 -11.17 -4.44 7.95
CA LEU A 11 -9.78 -4.26 8.40
C LEU A 11 -8.84 -4.26 7.20
N SER A 12 -7.98 -3.26 7.07
CA SER A 12 -6.99 -3.20 5.99
C SER A 12 -5.62 -2.75 6.48
N LYS A 13 -4.56 -3.39 5.98
CA LYS A 13 -3.18 -2.90 6.10
C LYS A 13 -2.96 -1.72 5.16
N ASN A 14 -2.25 -0.69 5.60
CA ASN A 14 -1.80 0.41 4.75
C ASN A 14 -0.57 0.00 3.91
N SER A 15 -0.78 -0.93 2.95
CA SER A 15 0.27 -1.44 2.07
C SER A 15 0.65 -0.45 0.95
N GLY A 16 -0.16 0.59 0.69
CA GLY A 16 0.15 1.70 -0.22
C GLY A 16 0.05 1.43 -1.73
N GLY A 17 -0.32 0.22 -2.16
CA GLY A 17 -0.54 -0.10 -3.57
C GLY A 17 -1.98 0.15 -4.05
N SER A 18 -2.13 0.48 -5.34
CA SER A 18 -3.45 0.72 -5.96
C SER A 18 -4.29 -0.55 -6.16
N ALA A 19 -3.64 -1.70 -6.39
CA ALA A 19 -4.29 -2.97 -6.69
C ALA A 19 -5.32 -3.42 -5.64
N ALA A 20 -5.08 -3.11 -4.36
CA ALA A 20 -5.95 -3.50 -3.26
C ALA A 20 -6.94 -2.41 -2.83
N TYR A 21 -7.01 -1.27 -3.54
CA TYR A 21 -7.84 -0.13 -3.13
C TYR A 21 -9.34 -0.39 -3.33
N ALA A 22 -9.72 -1.28 -4.26
CA ALA A 22 -11.11 -1.55 -4.61
C ALA A 22 -12.00 -1.91 -3.39
N LYS A 23 -11.47 -2.65 -2.41
CA LYS A 23 -12.20 -2.99 -1.18
C LYS A 23 -12.49 -1.77 -0.29
N ILE A 24 -11.58 -0.80 -0.26
CA ILE A 24 -11.73 0.45 0.50
C ILE A 24 -12.79 1.32 -0.18
N ALA A 25 -12.71 1.46 -1.51
CA ALA A 25 -13.71 2.18 -2.29
C ALA A 25 -15.12 1.57 -2.11
N ALA A 26 -15.23 0.24 -2.18
CA ALA A 26 -16.49 -0.47 -1.96
C ALA A 26 -17.04 -0.29 -0.54
N ALA A 27 -16.19 -0.38 0.48
CA ALA A 27 -16.60 -0.16 1.88
C ALA A 27 -17.12 1.26 2.10
N ARG A 28 -16.43 2.27 1.56
CA ARG A 28 -16.86 3.68 1.62
C ARG A 28 -18.20 3.91 0.93
N ALA A 29 -18.40 3.35 -0.26
CA ALA A 29 -19.66 3.44 -1.00
C ALA A 29 -20.84 2.78 -0.26
N LEU A 30 -20.53 1.86 0.67
CA LEU A 30 -21.51 1.16 1.50
C LEU A 30 -21.63 1.75 2.92
N SER A 31 -20.90 2.82 3.23
CA SER A 31 -20.78 3.38 4.57
C SER A 31 -20.30 2.35 5.63
N ILE A 32 -19.55 1.33 5.20
CA ILE A 32 -18.94 0.33 6.08
C ILE A 32 -17.66 0.94 6.68
N PRO A 33 -17.49 0.95 8.02
CA PRO A 33 -16.27 1.40 8.67
C PRO A 33 -15.02 0.68 8.14
N VAL A 34 -13.96 1.46 7.89
CA VAL A 34 -12.65 0.93 7.52
C VAL A 34 -11.66 1.21 8.63
N VAL A 35 -11.16 0.16 9.27
CA VAL A 35 -10.06 0.25 10.23
C VAL A 35 -8.76 0.05 9.47
N MET A 36 -7.94 1.09 9.44
CA MET A 36 -6.65 1.06 8.76
C MET A 36 -5.52 0.75 9.75
N VAL A 37 -4.83 -0.37 9.54
CA VAL A 37 -3.58 -0.68 10.25
C VAL A 37 -2.47 0.18 9.65
N ARG A 38 -1.87 1.03 10.50
CA ARG A 38 -0.79 1.93 10.11
C ARG A 38 0.39 1.15 9.54
N ARG A 39 1.07 1.73 8.54
CA ARG A 39 2.32 1.19 8.04
C ARG A 39 3.40 1.34 9.14
N PRO A 40 4.22 0.30 9.42
CA PRO A 40 5.37 0.47 10.30
C PRO A 40 6.35 1.51 9.72
N PRO A 41 7.25 2.07 10.54
CA PRO A 41 8.34 2.91 10.03
C PRO A 41 9.08 2.22 8.87
N GLY A 42 9.40 2.98 7.82
CA GLY A 42 10.17 2.49 6.67
C GLY A 42 11.66 2.54 6.93
N SER A 43 12.44 1.94 6.03
CA SER A 43 13.88 2.18 5.94
C SER A 43 14.17 3.48 5.17
N GLU A 44 15.27 4.15 5.51
CA GLU A 44 15.74 5.35 4.80
C GLU A 44 16.00 5.06 3.30
N ASP A 45 16.43 3.84 2.98
CA ASP A 45 16.77 3.42 1.60
C ASP A 45 15.55 3.02 0.75
N SER A 46 14.34 3.45 1.11
CA SER A 46 13.12 3.06 0.40
C SER A 46 12.81 3.97 -0.79
N ALA A 47 12.53 3.37 -1.94
CA ALA A 47 12.06 4.07 -3.14
C ALA A 47 10.53 4.02 -3.25
N THR A 48 9.92 5.13 -3.67
CA THR A 48 8.47 5.26 -3.85
C THR A 48 8.00 4.99 -5.28
N THR A 49 8.94 4.92 -6.23
CA THR A 49 8.70 4.61 -7.63
C THR A 49 9.71 3.58 -8.12
N VAL A 50 9.37 2.91 -9.22
CA VAL A 50 10.29 1.98 -9.90
C VAL A 50 11.53 2.72 -10.39
N ASP A 51 11.36 3.88 -11.03
CA ASP A 51 12.49 4.67 -11.56
C ASP A 51 13.46 5.13 -10.46
N ALA A 52 12.95 5.56 -9.31
CA ALA A 52 13.80 5.92 -8.17
C ALA A 52 14.55 4.71 -7.61
N ALA A 53 13.92 3.53 -7.60
CA ALA A 53 14.56 2.30 -7.18
C ALA A 53 15.70 1.91 -8.14
N LEU A 54 15.47 2.03 -9.45
CA LEU A 54 16.49 1.76 -10.47
C LEU A 54 17.67 2.74 -10.37
N ALA A 55 17.39 4.04 -10.22
CA ALA A 55 18.45 5.04 -10.06
C ALA A 55 19.29 4.82 -8.79
N ALA A 56 18.66 4.41 -7.68
CA ALA A 56 19.37 4.07 -6.45
C ALA A 56 20.25 2.81 -6.64
N LEU A 57 19.74 1.79 -7.31
CA LEU A 57 20.48 0.57 -7.62
C LEU A 57 21.70 0.88 -8.52
N ASP A 58 21.51 1.70 -9.56
CA ASP A 58 22.58 2.14 -10.44
C ASP A 58 23.68 2.89 -9.69
N HIS A 59 23.32 3.66 -8.66
CA HIS A 59 24.29 4.36 -7.81
C HIS A 59 25.07 3.40 -6.89
N LEU A 60 24.38 2.41 -6.31
CA LEU A 60 24.95 1.39 -5.41
C LEU A 60 25.87 0.41 -6.12
N LEU A 61 25.58 0.07 -7.38
CA LEU A 61 26.31 -0.93 -8.16
C LEU A 61 27.48 -0.37 -8.99
N ARG A 62 27.73 0.96 -8.94
CA ARG A 62 28.91 1.51 -9.62
C ARG A 62 30.17 0.88 -9.01
N PRO A 63 31.08 0.31 -9.83
CA PRO A 63 32.37 -0.12 -9.32
C PRO A 63 33.06 1.08 -8.66
N ALA A 64 33.71 0.87 -7.52
CA ALA A 64 34.70 1.84 -7.06
C ALA A 64 35.83 1.86 -8.11
N ASP A 65 36.17 3.05 -8.58
CA ASP A 65 37.37 3.25 -9.41
C ASP A 65 38.64 2.74 -8.68
#